data_AF-A0A3N5TQH5-F1
#
_entry.id   AF-A0A3N5TQH5-F1
#
_cell.length_a   1.000
_cell.length_b   1.000
_cell.length_c   1.000
_cell.angle_alpha   90.00
_cell.angle_beta   90.00
_cell.angle_gamma   90.00
#
_symmetry.space_group_name_H-M   'P 1'
#
loop_
_entity.id
_entity.type
_entity.pdbx_description
1 polymer ?
#
loop_
_entity_poly.entity_id
_entity_poly.type
_entity_poly.pdbx_seq_one_letter_code
_entity_poly.pdbx_strand_id
1 'polypeptide(L)'
;MEVRDVSKRFRIYREKPTSLKQRLLTSRSRAEDFWALRDVALDVGEGSTFGLIGHNGSGKTTLLKCVAGILRPTSGAILQRGRLAALLEL
;
A
#
# COMPACT_ATOMS: atom_id res chain seq x y z
N MET A 1 -13.03 12.56 6.69
CA MET A 1 -12.60 11.36 5.94
C MET A 1 -12.08 10.36 6.95
N GLU A 2 -12.49 9.11 6.84
CA GLU A 2 -12.19 8.09 7.85
C GLU A 2 -11.49 6.89 7.21
N VAL A 3 -10.40 6.42 7.82
CA VAL A 3 -9.65 5.23 7.43
C VAL A 3 -9.71 4.25 8.60
N ARG A 4 -10.19 3.03 8.33
CA ARG A 4 -10.40 1.98 9.33
C ARG A 4 -9.54 0.77 9.03
N ASP A 5 -8.53 0.53 9.87
CA ASP A 5 -7.66 -0.64 9.87
C ASP A 5 -7.12 -1.01 8.48
N VAL A 6 -6.71 0.00 7.73
CA VAL A 6 -6.27 -0.19 6.35
C VAL A 6 -4.90 -0.85 6.32
N SER A 7 -4.88 -2.04 5.73
CA SER A 7 -3.66 -2.77 5.43
C SER A 7 -3.49 -2.91 3.93
N LYS A 8 -2.25 -2.81 3.45
CA LYS A 8 -1.90 -3.03 2.05
C LYS A 8 -0.67 -3.91 1.92
N ARG A 9 -0.89 -5.05 1.27
CA ARG A 9 0.13 -6.02 0.93
C ARG A 9 0.41 -6.00 -0.57
N PHE A 10 1.69 -6.04 -0.91
CA PHE A 10 2.21 -6.31 -2.24
C PHE A 10 2.90 -7.67 -2.23
N ARG A 11 2.84 -8.35 -3.37
CA ARG A 11 3.54 -9.62 -3.56
C ARG A 11 4.76 -9.35 -4.43
N ILE A 12 5.94 -9.48 -3.85
CA ILE A 12 7.21 -9.29 -4.54
C ILE A 12 7.66 -10.63 -5.06
N TYR A 13 7.81 -10.73 -6.38
CA TYR A 13 8.36 -11.90 -7.03
C TYR A 13 9.87 -11.71 -7.16
N ARG A 14 10.66 -12.55 -6.50
CA ARG A 14 12.09 -12.64 -6.79
C ARG A 14 12.29 -13.22 -8.19
N GLU A 15 13.33 -12.77 -8.88
CA GLU A 15 13.62 -13.13 -10.27
C GLU A 15 13.54 -14.64 -10.50
N LYS A 16 13.01 -15.01 -11.68
CA LYS A 16 12.95 -16.42 -12.07
C LYS A 16 14.37 -16.93 -12.28
N PRO A 17 14.68 -18.14 -11.79
CA PRO A 17 15.96 -18.78 -12.05
C PRO A 17 16.24 -18.86 -13.56
N THR A 18 17.39 -18.33 -13.98
CA THR A 18 17.84 -18.26 -15.38
C THR A 18 18.41 -19.59 -15.89
N SER A 19 18.66 -20.55 -14.98
CA SER A 19 19.23 -21.86 -15.30
C SER A 19 18.32 -23.02 -14.92
N LEU A 20 18.30 -24.06 -15.76
CA LEU A 20 17.60 -25.33 -15.51
C LEU A 20 18.07 -26.01 -14.21
N LYS A 21 19.36 -25.92 -13.87
CA LYS A 21 19.90 -26.44 -12.60
C LYS A 21 19.30 -25.70 -11.39
N GLN A 22 19.12 -24.39 -11.53
CA GLN A 22 18.56 -23.56 -10.47
C GLN A 22 17.05 -23.84 -10.31
N ARG A 23 16.30 -24.08 -11.40
CA ARG A 23 14.87 -24.46 -11.36
C ARG A 23 14.59 -25.78 -10.61
N LEU A 24 15.51 -26.75 -10.71
CA LEU A 24 15.43 -28.03 -9.98
C LEU A 24 15.68 -27.84 -8.46
N LEU A 25 16.56 -26.92 -8.09
CA LEU A 25 16.88 -26.61 -6.68
C LEU A 25 15.87 -25.63 -6.04
N THR A 26 15.33 -24.68 -6.80
CA THR A 26 14.36 -23.68 -6.33
C THR A 26 12.95 -23.95 -6.87
N SER A 27 12.44 -25.16 -6.64
CA SER A 27 11.07 -25.60 -6.98
C SER A 27 9.95 -24.70 -6.43
N ARG A 28 10.27 -23.76 -5.53
CA ARG A 28 9.33 -22.74 -5.05
C ARG A 28 9.93 -21.36 -5.27
N SER A 29 9.58 -20.69 -6.36
CA SER A 29 9.73 -19.23 -6.43
C SER A 29 8.84 -18.64 -5.33
N ARG A 30 9.43 -18.36 -4.17
CA ARG A 30 8.69 -17.77 -3.05
C ARG A 30 8.42 -16.32 -3.41
N ALA A 31 7.19 -16.09 -3.82
CA ALA A 31 6.60 -14.78 -3.73
C ALA A 31 6.65 -14.33 -2.26
N GLU A 32 7.31 -13.21 -1.99
CA GLU A 32 7.41 -12.64 -0.65
C GLU A 32 6.35 -11.57 -0.48
N ASP A 33 5.70 -11.59 0.67
CA ASP A 33 4.68 -10.61 1.01
C ASP A 33 5.34 -9.38 1.64
N PHE A 34 5.24 -8.24 0.97
CA PHE A 34 5.66 -6.94 1.48
C PHE A 34 4.44 -6.13 1.91
N TRP A 35 4.39 -5.78 3.19
CA TRP A 35 3.30 -4.96 3.72
C TRP A 35 3.72 -3.51 3.74
N ALA A 36 3.15 -2.73 2.83
CA ALA A 36 3.38 -1.30 2.75
C ALA A 36 2.55 -0.52 3.78
N LEU A 37 1.39 -1.04 4.19
CA LEU A 37 0.54 -0.51 5.25
C LEU A 37 0.08 -1.67 6.13
N ARG A 38 0.04 -1.45 7.44
CA ARG A 38 -0.49 -2.40 8.42
C ARG A 38 -1.38 -1.64 9.39
N ASP A 39 -2.66 -2.01 9.40
CA ASP A 39 -3.69 -1.60 10.35
C ASP A 39 -3.70 -0.08 10.60
N VAL A 40 -3.64 0.69 9.51
CA VAL A 40 -3.63 2.14 9.56
C VAL A 40 -5.04 2.64 9.82
N ALA A 41 -5.22 3.36 10.93
CA ALA A 41 -6.46 4.05 11.28
C ALA A 41 -6.19 5.55 11.42
N LEU A 42 -7.02 6.37 10.78
CA LEU A 42 -6.97 7.83 10.91
C LEU A 42 -8.35 8.43 10.62
N ASP A 43 -8.67 9.52 11.33
CA ASP A 43 -9.84 10.34 11.07
C ASP A 43 -9.40 11.78 10.79
N VAL A 44 -9.88 12.32 9.68
CA VAL A 44 -9.58 13.66 9.20
C VAL A 44 -10.87 14.46 9.17
N GLY A 45 -11.00 15.37 10.13
CA GLY A 45 -12.16 16.26 10.25
C GLY A 45 -12.30 17.21 9.06
N GLU A 46 -13.49 17.77 8.87
CA GLU A 46 -13.73 18.81 7.87
C GLU A 46 -13.00 20.10 8.25
N GLY A 47 -12.51 20.85 7.24
CA GLY A 47 -11.78 22.10 7.46
C GLY A 47 -10.39 21.95 8.07
N SER A 48 -9.88 20.72 8.20
CA SER A 48 -8.57 20.44 8.78
C SER A 48 -7.51 20.14 7.72
N THR A 49 -6.25 20.43 8.06
CA THR A 49 -5.09 20.10 7.24
C THR A 49 -4.21 19.11 7.98
N PHE A 50 -3.88 17.99 7.33
CA PHE A 50 -3.02 16.94 7.89
C PHE A 50 -1.77 16.76 7.03
N GLY A 51 -0.61 16.71 7.69
CA GLY A 51 0.67 16.36 7.06
C GLY A 51 1.03 14.90 7.32
N LEU A 52 1.40 14.17 6.27
CA LEU A 52 1.89 12.79 6.38
C LEU A 52 3.41 12.75 6.21
N ILE A 53 4.14 12.53 7.30
CA ILE A 53 5.61 12.57 7.35
C ILE A 53 6.15 11.21 7.81
N GLY A 54 7.34 10.84 7.32
CA GLY A 54 8.01 9.59 7.68
C GLY A 54 9.15 9.24 6.72
N HIS A 55 9.95 8.25 7.05
CA HIS A 55 11.10 7.81 6.26
C HIS A 55 10.72 7.32 4.86
N ASN A 56 11.70 7.26 3.95
CA ASN A 56 11.49 6.64 2.64
C ASN A 56 11.14 5.15 2.81
N GLY A 57 10.16 4.68 2.04
CA GLY A 57 9.63 3.32 2.17
C GLY A 57 8.61 3.10 3.29
N SER A 58 8.29 4.11 4.11
CA SER A 58 7.33 3.97 5.23
C SER A 58 5.86 3.81 4.81
N GLY A 59 5.55 3.74 3.51
CA GLY A 59 4.19 3.53 3.02
C GLY A 59 3.39 4.81 2.71
N LYS A 60 3.95 6.01 2.86
CA LYS A 60 3.22 7.28 2.63
C LYS A 60 2.52 7.36 1.28
N THR A 61 3.26 7.18 0.19
CA THR A 61 2.71 7.20 -1.17
C THR A 61 1.67 6.10 -1.36
N THR A 62 1.84 4.94 -0.72
CA THR A 62 0.86 3.86 -0.73
C THR A 62 -0.44 4.28 -0.05
N LEU A 63 -0.35 4.92 1.13
CA LEU A 63 -1.52 5.42 1.86
C LEU A 63 -2.24 6.50 1.07
N LEU A 64 -1.51 7.46 0.50
CA LEU A 64 -2.11 8.51 -0.33
C LEU A 64 -2.75 7.93 -1.60
N LYS A 65 -2.16 6.91 -2.23
CA LYS A 65 -2.78 6.20 -3.36
C LYS A 65 -4.03 5.41 -2.94
N CYS A 66 -4.05 4.85 -1.73
CA CYS A 66 -5.26 4.22 -1.18
C CYS A 66 -6.37 5.25 -0.95
N VAL A 67 -6.04 6.37 -0.31
CA VAL A 67 -6.96 7.47 -0.07
C VAL A 67 -7.45 8.07 -1.39
N ALA A 68 -6.60 8.24 -2.39
CA ALA A 68 -7.01 8.72 -3.71
C ALA A 68 -7.90 7.74 -4.49
N GLY A 69 -8.14 6.52 -3.98
CA GLY A 69 -8.89 5.47 -4.68
C GLY A 69 -8.13 4.81 -5.83
N ILE A 70 -6.86 5.18 -6.05
CA ILE A 70 -6.00 4.61 -7.10
C ILE A 70 -5.59 3.19 -6.75
N LEU A 71 -5.31 2.93 -5.46
CA LEU A 71 -4.92 1.63 -4.97
C LEU A 71 -6.00 1.08 -4.03
N ARG A 72 -6.52 -0.12 -4.30
CA ARG A 72 -7.43 -0.76 -3.34
C ARG A 72 -6.63 -1.31 -2.15
N PRO A 73 -7.08 -1.10 -0.90
CA PRO A 73 -6.48 -1.74 0.26
C PRO A 73 -6.64 -3.27 0.19
N THR A 74 -5.78 -4.00 0.89
CA THR A 74 -5.89 -5.47 1.03
C THR A 74 -6.97 -5.83 2.05
N SER A 75 -7.07 -5.07 3.13
CA SER A 75 -8.13 -5.15 4.14
C SER A 75 -8.38 -3.76 4.74
N GLY A 76 -9.47 -3.64 5.49
CA GLY A 76 -9.94 -2.35 6.04
C GLY A 76 -10.75 -1.55 5.02
N ALA A 77 -11.10 -0.32 5.40
CA ALA A 77 -11.96 0.54 4.59
C ALA A 77 -11.53 2.01 4.66
N ILE A 78 -11.79 2.76 3.57
CA ILE A 78 -11.62 4.21 3.51
C ILE A 78 -12.99 4.80 3.14
N LEU A 79 -13.52 5.65 4.01
CA LEU A 79 -14.79 6.35 3.82
C LEU A 79 -14.52 7.83 3.59
N GLN A 80 -14.98 8.32 2.45
CA GLN A 80 -14.89 9.73 2.08
C GLN A 80 -16.29 10.33 2.03
N ARG A 81 -16.41 11.55 2.57
CA ARG A 81 -17.62 12.36 2.49
C ARG A 81 -17.33 13.45 1.47
N GLY A 82 -18.00 13.41 0.31
CA GLY A 82 -17.80 14.38 -0.77
C GLY A 82 -16.79 13.94 -1.84
N ARG A 83 -16.31 14.90 -2.64
CA ARG A 83 -15.37 14.66 -3.75
C ARG A 83 -13.94 14.84 -3.27
N LEU A 84 -13.06 13.92 -3.68
CA LEU A 84 -11.64 14.00 -3.41
C LEU A 84 -10.91 14.42 -4.68
N ALA A 85 -10.08 15.46 -4.58
CA ALA A 85 -9.11 15.84 -5.60
C ALA A 85 -7.72 15.41 -5.14
N ALA A 86 -7.12 14.44 -5.83
CA ALA A 86 -5.77 13.98 -5.54
C ALA A 86 -4.80 14.60 -6.53
N LEU A 87 -3.84 15.38 -6.05
CA LEU A 87 -2.64 15.74 -6.79
C LEU A 87 -1.50 14.85 -6.27
N LEU A 88 -1.10 13.89 -7.08
CA LEU A 88 0.00 12.99 -6.81
C LEU A 88 1.02 13.20 -7.92
N GLU A 89 2.17 13.79 -7.60
CA GLU A 89 3.31 13.75 -8.52
C GLU A 89 3.88 12.32 -8.54
N LEU A 90 4.19 11.84 -9.76
CA LEU A 90 4.66 10.48 -10.04
C LEU A 90 6.17 10.35 -9.85
#